data_AF-A0A950QDU3-F1
#
_entry.id   AF-A0A950QDU3-F1
#
_cell.length_a   1.000
_cell.length_b   1.000
_cell.length_c   1.000
_cell.angle_alpha   90.00
_cell.angle_beta   90.00
_cell.angle_gamma   90.00
#
_symmetry.space_group_name_H-M   'P 1'
#
loop_
_entity.id
_entity.type
_entity.pdbx_description
1 polymer ?
#
loop_
_entity_poly.entity_id
_entity_poly.type
_entity_poly.pdbx_seq_one_letter_code
_entity_poly.pdbx_strand_id
1 'polypeptide(L)'
;MATQPLQTAPAPCRATPELLKTHGLTADEYERIVQALGREPSLTELGIYSVMWSEHCSYKSSKVHLKRLPTRSERVVQGPGENAGIIDIGEGWACAFKIESHNHPSYIEPFQGAATGVGGILRDIFTMGARPLAVMDSLRFGRVQERRKGQGTADSEQATARDGAAWNGIERRSNGSASAQKLAGSNARKLIHKTHSILEGVVSGIASYGNCFGVPCLGGETKFEECYSGNPLVNAFALGLVRKDQIFYAKAAGEGNPVIYVGAKTGRDGIHGATMASEEFKEGSEQKRPNVQVGDPFLEKLLLEACLEAMQTGAVVGIQDMGAAGLTCSTCEMGARGSVGIEIELDRVPQRELGMNAYEIMLSESQERMLLVAERGREHEVFAVFEKWGLDAVTVGSVIREPRMRVLQHGEIVADIPNTSLTDDAPVYRRPMQPWQAPVLQEKPSSFQFGTNVDCTAALKRLLAAQNICSKRWIHEQYDTMVQTNTVQGPGGDAGVMRIKGTSLGLAMALDGNGRWCYLNPKLGAMHAVAEAARKVACAGGMPVAATNCLNFGNPEKPHIMWQFSETIDGLAAACEALGTPITGGNVSLYNETLGEGIFPTP
;
A
#
# COMPACT_ATOMS: atom_id res chain seq x y z
N MET A 1 50.77 -11.52 7.03
CA MET A 1 49.94 -10.33 7.29
C MET A 1 49.04 -10.67 8.45
N ALA A 2 49.16 -9.97 9.57
CA ALA A 2 48.33 -10.20 10.74
C ALA A 2 46.88 -9.86 10.38
N THR A 3 45.98 -10.84 10.47
CA THR A 3 44.54 -10.64 10.43
C THR A 3 44.18 -9.67 11.55
N GLN A 4 43.78 -8.44 11.19
CA GLN A 4 43.13 -7.55 12.14
C GLN A 4 41.93 -8.31 12.74
N PRO A 5 41.70 -8.23 14.06
CA PRO A 5 40.49 -8.80 14.64
C PRO A 5 39.30 -8.09 13.99
N LEU A 6 38.37 -8.87 13.42
CA LEU A 6 37.08 -8.38 12.91
C LEU A 6 36.49 -7.40 13.93
N GLN A 7 36.22 -6.18 13.50
CA GLN A 7 35.64 -5.14 14.35
C GLN A 7 34.33 -5.69 14.92
N THR A 8 34.22 -5.81 16.24
CA THR A 8 33.05 -6.48 16.87
C THR A 8 31.77 -5.65 16.79
N ALA A 9 31.87 -4.37 16.43
CA ALA A 9 30.74 -3.45 16.27
C ALA A 9 31.11 -2.29 15.31
N PRO A 10 30.15 -1.78 14.53
CA PRO A 10 30.35 -0.63 13.66
C PRO A 10 30.63 0.66 14.43
N ALA A 11 31.31 1.60 13.78
CA ALA A 11 31.60 2.91 14.36
C ALA A 11 30.29 3.71 14.62
N PRO A 12 30.11 4.27 15.84
CA PRO A 12 28.88 4.99 16.19
C PRO A 12 28.77 6.31 15.44
N CYS A 13 27.54 6.72 15.12
CA CYS A 13 27.25 8.05 14.60
C CYS A 13 26.86 9.02 15.72
N ARG A 14 27.22 10.29 15.57
CA ARG A 14 26.80 11.32 16.51
C ARG A 14 25.33 11.67 16.25
N ALA A 15 24.43 11.18 17.09
CA ALA A 15 23.01 11.52 17.01
C ALA A 15 22.74 12.96 17.48
N THR A 16 22.57 13.88 16.52
CA THR A 16 22.07 15.23 16.82
C THR A 16 20.55 15.27 16.69
N PRO A 17 19.85 16.20 17.38
CA PRO A 17 18.41 16.37 17.21
C PRO A 17 17.99 16.59 15.75
N GLU A 18 18.82 17.28 14.96
CA GLU A 18 18.59 17.50 13.54
C GLU A 18 18.66 16.19 12.75
N LEU A 19 19.63 15.32 13.05
CA LEU A 19 19.78 14.02 12.40
C LEU A 19 18.60 13.08 12.73
N LEU A 20 18.16 13.04 13.98
CA LEU A 20 16.99 12.23 14.37
C LEU A 20 15.73 12.71 13.64
N LYS A 21 15.56 14.03 13.54
CA LYS A 21 14.44 14.64 12.81
C LYS A 21 14.45 14.30 11.32
N THR A 22 15.61 14.28 10.66
CA THR A 22 15.68 13.88 9.23
C THR A 22 15.34 12.40 9.02
N HIS A 23 15.51 11.58 10.06
CA HIS A 23 15.15 10.16 10.07
C HIS A 23 13.73 9.90 10.60
N GLY A 24 12.96 10.94 10.94
CA GLY A 24 11.62 10.76 11.51
C GLY A 24 11.61 10.01 12.85
N LEU A 25 12.73 10.03 13.58
CA LEU A 25 12.89 9.39 14.89
C LEU A 25 12.73 10.41 16.01
N THR A 26 11.96 10.03 17.04
CA THR A 26 11.86 10.78 18.29
C THR A 26 13.04 10.50 19.21
N ALA A 27 13.26 11.36 20.22
CA ALA A 27 14.29 11.14 21.23
C ALA A 27 14.06 9.82 21.99
N ASP A 28 12.80 9.53 22.36
CA ASP A 28 12.42 8.28 23.03
C ASP A 28 12.67 7.04 22.17
N GLU A 29 12.40 7.12 20.85
CA GLU A 29 12.73 6.04 19.92
C GLU A 29 14.25 5.85 19.83
N TYR A 30 15.04 6.92 19.77
CA TYR A 30 16.50 6.82 19.79
C TYR A 30 17.03 6.15 21.07
N GLU A 31 16.50 6.51 22.24
CA GLU A 31 16.89 5.86 23.50
C GLU A 31 16.58 4.36 23.49
N ARG A 32 15.44 3.94 22.93
CA ARG A 32 15.11 2.52 22.75
C ARG A 32 16.05 1.81 21.79
N ILE A 33 16.48 2.47 20.71
CA ILE A 33 17.49 1.94 19.78
C ILE A 33 18.81 1.68 20.52
N VAL A 34 19.28 2.65 21.30
CA VAL A 34 20.51 2.52 22.10
C VAL A 34 20.40 1.36 23.09
N GLN A 35 19.25 1.23 23.76
CA GLN A 35 18.98 0.12 24.68
C GLN A 35 18.96 -1.25 23.98
N ALA A 36 18.30 -1.34 22.82
CA ALA A 36 18.20 -2.58 22.05
C ALA A 36 19.56 -3.05 21.50
N LEU A 37 20.42 -2.10 21.11
CA LEU A 37 21.77 -2.40 20.65
C LEU A 37 22.78 -2.57 21.80
N GLY A 38 22.51 -2.01 22.97
CA GLY A 38 23.46 -1.91 24.09
C GLY A 38 24.61 -0.93 23.84
N ARG A 39 24.52 -0.10 22.78
CA ARG A 39 25.52 0.88 22.35
C ARG A 39 24.88 1.93 21.44
N GLU A 40 25.63 2.98 21.12
CA GLU A 40 25.21 3.94 20.09
C GLU A 40 25.18 3.28 18.69
N PRO A 41 24.15 3.58 17.86
CA PRO A 41 24.04 3.05 16.51
C PRO A 41 25.03 3.70 15.54
N SER A 42 25.45 2.97 14.51
CA SER A 42 26.08 3.55 13.32
C SER A 42 25.06 4.34 12.49
N LEU A 43 25.51 5.12 11.49
CA LEU A 43 24.59 5.84 10.60
C LEU A 43 23.70 4.87 9.82
N THR A 44 24.26 3.75 9.34
CA THR A 44 23.53 2.69 8.65
C THR A 44 22.48 2.06 9.56
N GLU A 45 22.83 1.76 10.81
CA GLU A 45 21.88 1.19 11.78
C GLU A 45 20.77 2.17 12.12
N LEU A 46 21.09 3.45 12.31
CA LEU A 46 20.09 4.50 12.53
C LEU A 46 19.14 4.61 11.34
N GLY A 47 19.67 4.53 10.11
CA GLY A 47 18.88 4.46 8.87
C GLY A 47 17.94 3.26 8.84
N ILE A 48 18.47 2.06 9.13
CA ILE A 48 17.69 0.82 9.18
C ILE A 48 16.54 0.94 10.19
N TYR A 49 16.81 1.37 11.42
CA TYR A 49 15.76 1.58 12.42
C TYR A 49 14.74 2.63 11.97
N SER A 50 15.18 3.73 11.36
CA SER A 50 14.29 4.82 10.93
C SER A 50 13.21 4.35 9.95
N VAL A 51 13.58 3.44 9.04
CA VAL A 51 12.64 2.90 8.07
C VAL A 51 11.80 1.78 8.68
N MET A 52 12.42 0.84 9.40
CA MET A 52 11.70 -0.29 10.01
C MET A 52 10.70 0.17 11.09
N TRP A 53 10.98 1.26 11.81
CA TRP A 53 10.07 1.86 12.80
C TRP A 53 9.22 3.01 12.24
N SER A 54 9.22 3.22 10.92
CA SER A 54 8.27 4.13 10.27
C SER A 54 6.83 3.62 10.44
N GLU A 55 5.84 4.50 10.29
CA GLU A 55 4.44 4.08 10.35
C GLU A 55 4.10 3.10 9.22
N HIS A 56 4.74 3.27 8.06
CA HIS A 56 4.57 2.42 6.89
C HIS A 56 4.99 0.96 7.12
N CYS A 57 6.14 0.72 7.78
CA CYS A 57 6.64 -0.64 8.01
C CYS A 57 6.14 -1.25 9.34
N SER A 58 6.09 -0.47 10.41
CA SER A 58 5.79 -1.00 11.77
C SER A 58 4.31 -0.97 12.15
N TYR A 59 3.49 -0.19 11.43
CA TYR A 59 2.08 0.03 11.75
C TYR A 59 1.88 0.54 13.18
N LYS A 60 2.83 1.32 13.72
CA LYS A 60 2.92 1.67 15.16
C LYS A 60 1.67 2.30 15.76
N SER A 61 0.86 3.03 14.98
CA SER A 61 -0.39 3.63 15.44
C SER A 61 -1.61 2.74 15.16
N SER A 62 -1.54 1.82 14.19
CA SER A 62 -2.68 1.01 13.75
C SER A 62 -2.69 -0.42 14.29
N LYS A 63 -1.52 -1.03 14.57
CA LYS A 63 -1.33 -2.43 14.99
C LYS A 63 -2.20 -2.84 16.18
N VAL A 64 -2.47 -1.92 17.12
CA VAL A 64 -3.33 -2.21 18.28
C VAL A 64 -4.80 -2.39 17.90
N HIS A 65 -5.27 -1.69 16.88
CA HIS A 65 -6.66 -1.74 16.43
C HIS A 65 -6.89 -2.92 15.49
N LEU A 66 -5.94 -3.22 14.60
CA LEU A 66 -6.03 -4.29 13.58
C LEU A 66 -6.28 -5.68 14.19
N LYS A 67 -5.85 -5.91 15.44
CA LYS A 67 -6.09 -7.16 16.18
C LYS A 67 -7.58 -7.50 16.40
N ARG A 68 -8.48 -6.52 16.22
CA ARG A 68 -9.94 -6.71 16.34
C ARG A 68 -10.58 -7.28 15.08
N LEU A 69 -9.87 -7.29 13.95
CA LEU A 69 -10.41 -7.80 12.70
C LEU A 69 -10.52 -9.34 12.76
N PRO A 70 -11.61 -9.94 12.23
CA PRO A 70 -11.72 -11.39 12.12
C PRO A 70 -10.78 -11.89 11.03
N THR A 71 -9.82 -12.75 11.38
CA THR A 71 -8.77 -13.22 10.44
C THR A 71 -8.79 -14.73 10.19
N ARG A 72 -9.77 -15.45 10.76
CA ARG A 72 -9.82 -16.91 10.74
C ARG A 72 -11.12 -17.40 10.10
N SER A 73 -11.02 -18.39 9.22
CA SER A 73 -12.12 -19.26 8.79
C SER A 73 -11.54 -20.59 8.30
N GLU A 74 -12.40 -21.57 8.02
CA GLU A 74 -11.99 -22.86 7.45
C GLU A 74 -11.31 -22.74 6.08
N ARG A 75 -11.55 -21.63 5.37
CA ARG A 75 -10.95 -21.38 4.07
C ARG A 75 -9.62 -20.65 4.16
N VAL A 76 -9.30 -19.99 5.27
CA VAL A 76 -8.02 -19.24 5.38
C VAL A 76 -6.89 -20.24 5.53
N VAL A 77 -6.03 -20.31 4.51
CA VAL A 77 -4.78 -21.09 4.53
C VAL A 77 -3.68 -20.26 5.18
N GLN A 78 -3.59 -18.98 4.79
CA GLN A 78 -2.66 -18.01 5.35
C GLN A 78 -3.39 -16.69 5.62
N GLY A 79 -3.40 -16.27 6.88
CA GLY A 79 -3.93 -14.96 7.29
C GLY A 79 -2.85 -13.87 7.28
N PRO A 80 -3.08 -12.73 7.96
CA PRO A 80 -2.11 -11.66 8.03
C PRO A 80 -0.76 -12.11 8.63
N GLY A 81 0.35 -11.64 8.04
CA GLY A 81 1.71 -11.93 8.52
C GLY A 81 2.70 -12.35 7.43
N GLU A 82 2.20 -12.72 6.26
CA GLU A 82 2.96 -12.97 5.03
C GLU A 82 2.64 -11.88 3.98
N ASN A 83 3.32 -11.91 2.84
CA ASN A 83 3.20 -10.88 1.80
C ASN A 83 1.81 -10.84 1.17
N ALA A 84 1.05 -11.93 1.16
CA ALA A 84 -0.35 -11.94 0.76
C ALA A 84 -1.18 -12.96 1.57
N GLY A 85 -2.48 -12.67 1.69
CA GLY A 85 -3.43 -13.59 2.32
C GLY A 85 -3.82 -14.70 1.36
N ILE A 86 -3.96 -15.95 1.85
CA ILE A 86 -4.30 -17.11 1.02
C ILE A 86 -5.57 -17.79 1.51
N ILE A 87 -6.47 -18.09 0.57
CA ILE A 87 -7.69 -18.86 0.82
C ILE A 87 -7.75 -20.13 -0.03
N ASP A 88 -8.34 -21.18 0.53
CA ASP A 88 -8.73 -22.40 -0.17
C ASP A 88 -10.02 -22.15 -0.99
N ILE A 89 -9.95 -22.48 -2.27
CA ILE A 89 -11.06 -22.34 -3.22
C ILE A 89 -11.59 -23.69 -3.73
N GLY A 90 -11.07 -24.81 -3.20
CA GLY A 90 -11.47 -26.17 -3.56
C GLY A 90 -10.61 -26.79 -4.67
N GLU A 91 -10.84 -28.07 -4.96
CA GLU A 91 -10.15 -28.84 -6.03
C GLU A 91 -8.60 -28.82 -5.94
N GLY A 92 -8.06 -28.61 -4.73
CA GLY A 92 -6.61 -28.51 -4.49
C GLY A 92 -6.00 -27.16 -4.88
N TRP A 93 -6.82 -26.17 -5.22
CA TRP A 93 -6.41 -24.81 -5.55
C TRP A 93 -6.57 -23.87 -4.35
N ALA A 94 -5.70 -22.87 -4.32
CA ALA A 94 -5.77 -21.75 -3.41
C ALA A 94 -5.55 -20.44 -4.17
N CYS A 95 -5.99 -19.35 -3.54
CA CYS A 95 -5.96 -18.01 -4.09
C CYS A 95 -5.18 -17.10 -3.14
N ALA A 96 -4.09 -16.51 -3.61
CA ALA A 96 -3.38 -15.45 -2.91
C ALA A 96 -3.91 -14.10 -3.37
N PHE A 97 -4.19 -13.18 -2.46
CA PHE A 97 -4.62 -11.83 -2.83
C PHE A 97 -4.27 -10.79 -1.76
N LYS A 98 -4.07 -9.56 -2.20
CA LYS A 98 -3.77 -8.39 -1.36
C LYS A 98 -4.16 -7.12 -2.09
N ILE A 99 -4.33 -6.04 -1.33
CA ILE A 99 -4.44 -4.67 -1.83
C ILE A 99 -3.40 -3.79 -1.14
N GLU A 100 -2.77 -2.91 -1.90
CA GLU A 100 -1.79 -1.93 -1.42
C GLU A 100 -2.11 -0.52 -1.91
N SER A 101 -1.54 0.49 -1.26
CA SER A 101 -1.69 1.90 -1.63
C SER A 101 -0.36 2.50 -2.09
N HIS A 102 -0.40 3.38 -3.08
CA HIS A 102 0.78 4.10 -3.56
C HIS A 102 0.52 5.63 -3.68
N ASN A 103 -0.25 6.16 -2.72
CA ASN A 103 -0.84 7.50 -2.74
C ASN A 103 0.18 8.64 -2.91
N HIS A 104 1.16 8.71 -2.01
CA HIS A 104 2.09 9.85 -1.96
C HIS A 104 2.94 9.95 -3.24
N PRO A 105 3.58 8.86 -3.72
CA PRO A 105 4.29 8.90 -5.00
C PRO A 105 3.38 9.23 -6.18
N SER A 106 2.15 8.69 -6.23
CA SER A 106 1.18 8.99 -7.30
C SER A 106 0.67 10.44 -7.32
N TYR A 107 0.83 11.20 -6.23
CA TYR A 107 0.58 12.64 -6.27
C TYR A 107 1.75 13.42 -6.89
N ILE A 108 2.99 12.97 -6.64
CA ILE A 108 4.23 13.64 -7.05
C ILE A 108 4.56 13.37 -8.52
N GLU A 109 4.56 12.08 -8.88
CA GLU A 109 4.74 11.54 -10.22
C GLU A 109 3.63 10.49 -10.45
N PRO A 110 2.51 10.91 -11.06
CA PRO A 110 1.32 10.06 -11.14
C PRO A 110 1.47 8.79 -11.96
N PHE A 111 2.26 8.84 -13.05
CA PHE A 111 2.45 7.68 -13.92
C PHE A 111 3.27 6.62 -13.21
N GLN A 112 4.44 7.01 -12.72
CA GLN A 112 5.40 6.13 -12.10
C GLN A 112 4.90 5.62 -10.76
N GLY A 113 4.34 6.49 -9.91
CA GLY A 113 3.78 6.07 -8.63
C GLY A 113 2.67 5.03 -8.78
N ALA A 114 1.82 5.14 -9.79
CA ALA A 114 0.79 4.15 -10.03
C ALA A 114 1.35 2.85 -10.65
N ALA A 115 2.31 2.98 -11.57
CA ALA A 115 2.97 1.85 -12.21
C ALA A 115 3.73 0.97 -11.19
N THR A 116 4.54 1.59 -10.32
CA THR A 116 5.26 0.86 -9.25
C THR A 116 4.31 0.30 -8.20
N GLY A 117 3.17 0.94 -7.95
CA GLY A 117 2.10 0.38 -7.12
C GLY A 117 1.53 -0.92 -7.66
N VAL A 118 1.36 -1.03 -8.99
CA VAL A 118 0.94 -2.29 -9.64
C VAL A 118 2.05 -3.34 -9.61
N GLY A 119 3.31 -2.96 -9.86
CA GLY A 119 4.44 -3.90 -9.76
C GLY A 119 4.60 -4.45 -8.35
N GLY A 120 4.59 -3.59 -7.33
CA GLY A 120 4.68 -3.99 -5.91
C GLY A 120 3.66 -5.07 -5.53
N ILE A 121 2.38 -4.81 -5.81
CA ILE A 121 1.33 -5.76 -5.47
C ILE A 121 1.42 -7.08 -6.25
N LEU A 122 1.96 -7.08 -7.48
CA LEU A 122 2.18 -8.31 -8.24
C LEU A 122 3.28 -9.16 -7.60
N ARG A 123 4.36 -8.53 -7.11
CA ARG A 123 5.45 -9.21 -6.38
C ARG A 123 4.97 -9.87 -5.09
N ASP A 124 4.12 -9.20 -4.33
CA ASP A 124 3.48 -9.79 -3.15
C ASP A 124 2.75 -11.10 -3.47
N ILE A 125 2.09 -11.18 -4.63
CA ILE A 125 1.36 -12.37 -5.02
C ILE A 125 2.32 -13.51 -5.39
N PHE A 126 3.32 -13.25 -6.23
CA PHE A 126 4.17 -14.33 -6.72
C PHE A 126 5.28 -14.76 -5.76
N THR A 127 5.59 -13.98 -4.73
CA THR A 127 6.40 -14.46 -3.59
C THR A 127 5.71 -15.63 -2.86
N MET A 128 4.38 -15.68 -2.87
CA MET A 128 3.62 -16.80 -2.28
C MET A 128 3.59 -18.06 -3.17
N GLY A 129 4.32 -18.06 -4.30
CA GLY A 129 4.24 -19.10 -5.33
C GLY A 129 2.99 -19.01 -6.21
N ALA A 130 2.17 -17.97 -6.03
CA ALA A 130 0.94 -17.79 -6.79
C ALA A 130 1.20 -17.04 -8.09
N ARG A 131 0.65 -17.54 -9.20
CA ARG A 131 0.72 -16.85 -10.48
C ARG A 131 -0.32 -15.74 -10.53
N PRO A 132 0.05 -14.47 -10.74
CA PRO A 132 -0.92 -13.38 -10.88
C PRO A 132 -1.91 -13.66 -12.02
N LEU A 133 -3.18 -13.53 -11.68
CA LEU A 133 -4.32 -13.86 -12.54
C LEU A 133 -5.11 -12.60 -12.91
N ALA A 134 -5.25 -11.66 -11.97
CA ALA A 134 -5.98 -10.41 -12.17
C ALA A 134 -5.47 -9.29 -11.28
N VAL A 135 -5.70 -8.06 -11.73
CA VAL A 135 -5.58 -6.84 -10.94
C VAL A 135 -6.89 -6.05 -10.92
N MET A 136 -7.04 -5.18 -9.93
CA MET A 136 -8.12 -4.19 -9.82
C MET A 136 -7.59 -2.91 -9.18
N ASP A 137 -8.22 -1.78 -9.46
CA ASP A 137 -7.83 -0.47 -8.92
C ASP A 137 -8.93 0.16 -8.05
N SER A 138 -8.56 0.75 -6.91
CA SER A 138 -9.43 1.63 -6.13
C SER A 138 -8.84 3.04 -6.08
N LEU A 139 -9.48 3.95 -6.81
CA LEU A 139 -8.96 5.27 -7.10
C LEU A 139 -9.82 6.36 -6.45
N ARG A 140 -9.18 7.38 -5.86
CA ARG A 140 -9.85 8.58 -5.33
C ARG A 140 -9.13 9.82 -5.81
N PHE A 141 -9.87 10.78 -6.38
CA PHE A 141 -9.31 12.02 -6.90
C PHE A 141 -10.12 13.24 -6.48
N GLY A 142 -9.53 14.43 -6.65
CA GLY A 142 -10.23 15.70 -6.63
C GLY A 142 -11.38 15.79 -7.64
N ARG A 143 -12.12 16.89 -7.66
CA ARG A 143 -13.20 17.08 -8.64
C ARG A 143 -12.63 17.32 -10.04
N VAL A 144 -13.22 16.68 -11.05
CA VAL A 144 -12.82 16.83 -12.48
C VAL A 144 -13.69 17.83 -13.27
N GLN A 145 -14.67 18.46 -12.62
CA GLN A 145 -15.57 19.46 -13.21
C GLN A 145 -15.91 20.54 -12.18
N GLU A 146 -16.16 21.75 -12.65
CA GLU A 146 -16.63 22.86 -11.82
C GLU A 146 -18.01 22.56 -11.20
N ARG A 147 -18.26 23.09 -9.99
CA ARG A 147 -19.62 23.12 -9.44
C ARG A 147 -20.49 24.00 -10.35
N ARG A 148 -21.59 23.47 -10.88
CA ARG A 148 -22.56 24.27 -11.64
C ARG A 148 -23.21 25.29 -10.70
N LYS A 149 -23.20 26.58 -11.07
CA LYS A 149 -23.95 27.63 -10.35
C LYS A 149 -25.42 27.23 -10.29
N GLY A 150 -25.99 27.16 -9.09
CA GLY A 150 -27.38 26.72 -8.82
C GLY A 150 -27.53 25.33 -8.19
N GLN A 151 -26.44 24.61 -7.91
CA GLN A 151 -26.47 23.34 -7.15
C GLN A 151 -26.37 23.51 -5.62
N GLY A 152 -26.44 24.74 -5.09
CA GLY A 152 -26.29 25.01 -3.65
C GLY A 152 -27.09 26.19 -3.08
N THR A 153 -27.97 26.84 -3.85
CA THR A 153 -28.69 28.04 -3.37
C THR A 153 -29.98 27.74 -2.61
N ALA A 154 -30.43 26.48 -2.53
CA ALA A 154 -31.57 26.12 -1.67
C ALA A 154 -31.14 25.81 -0.22
N ASP A 155 -29.92 25.32 -0.01
CA ASP A 155 -29.47 24.84 1.32
C ASP A 155 -28.70 25.89 2.13
N SER A 156 -28.14 26.94 1.51
CA SER A 156 -27.40 27.99 2.23
C SER A 156 -28.23 29.21 2.62
N GLU A 157 -29.37 29.47 1.97
CA GLU A 157 -30.20 30.65 2.25
C GLU A 157 -31.16 30.46 3.44
N GLN A 158 -31.39 29.22 3.91
CA GLN A 158 -32.22 28.97 5.10
C GLN A 158 -31.43 28.73 6.39
N ALA A 159 -30.13 28.42 6.31
CA ALA A 159 -29.29 28.21 7.49
C ALA A 159 -28.79 29.53 8.14
N THR A 160 -28.87 30.66 7.45
CA THR A 160 -28.37 31.96 7.94
C THR A 160 -29.39 32.79 8.71
N ALA A 161 -30.61 32.28 8.94
CA ALA A 161 -31.68 33.07 9.57
C ALA A 161 -31.92 32.79 11.06
N ARG A 162 -31.39 31.72 11.65
CA ARG A 162 -31.64 31.38 13.06
C ARG A 162 -30.47 30.61 13.66
N ASP A 163 -29.57 31.34 14.33
CA ASP A 163 -28.83 30.96 15.54
C ASP A 163 -27.51 31.72 15.59
N GLY A 164 -27.55 32.88 16.25
CA GLY A 164 -26.37 33.65 16.59
C GLY A 164 -25.71 33.04 17.82
N ALA A 165 -24.67 32.24 17.63
CA ALA A 165 -23.48 32.17 18.48
C ALA A 165 -22.49 31.11 17.95
N ALA A 166 -21.22 31.50 17.86
CA ALA A 166 -20.03 30.65 17.71
C ALA A 166 -19.66 30.07 16.33
N TRP A 167 -20.01 30.76 15.24
CA TRP A 167 -19.20 30.76 14.00
C TRP A 167 -18.76 32.20 13.71
N ASN A 168 -17.71 32.66 14.40
CA ASN A 168 -17.06 33.92 14.08
C ASN A 168 -15.58 33.66 13.78
N GLY A 169 -15.35 33.29 12.54
CA GLY A 169 -14.04 33.16 11.93
C GLY A 169 -14.22 32.96 10.43
N ILE A 170 -14.35 34.07 9.70
CA ILE A 170 -14.37 34.15 8.22
C ILE A 170 -15.76 33.92 7.57
N GLU A 171 -16.75 34.73 7.89
CA GLU A 171 -17.74 35.18 6.89
C GLU A 171 -18.04 36.66 7.08
N ARG A 172 -17.11 37.52 6.62
CA ARG A 172 -17.47 38.91 6.31
C ARG A 172 -18.21 38.91 4.98
N ARG A 173 -19.48 39.30 5.01
CA ARG A 173 -20.32 39.79 3.91
C ARG A 173 -19.48 40.14 2.67
N SER A 174 -19.45 39.26 1.67
CA SER A 174 -18.77 39.55 0.42
C SER A 174 -19.67 40.39 -0.48
N ASN A 175 -19.62 41.71 -0.31
CA ASN A 175 -19.41 42.58 -1.47
C ASN A 175 -17.95 42.39 -1.94
N GLY A 176 -17.60 41.16 -2.28
CA GLY A 176 -16.27 40.81 -2.76
C GLY A 176 -16.12 41.40 -4.14
N SER A 177 -15.08 42.21 -4.33
CA SER A 177 -14.72 42.74 -5.65
C SER A 177 -14.66 41.60 -6.66
N ALA A 178 -15.03 41.88 -7.92
CA ALA A 178 -14.98 40.91 -9.02
C ALA A 178 -13.61 40.21 -9.15
N SER A 179 -12.53 40.78 -8.58
CA SER A 179 -11.20 40.19 -8.49
C SER A 179 -11.11 38.98 -7.53
N ALA A 180 -11.78 38.97 -6.37
CA ALA A 180 -11.70 37.85 -5.42
C ALA A 180 -12.46 36.62 -5.91
N GLN A 181 -13.63 36.82 -6.52
CA GLN A 181 -14.39 35.74 -7.18
C GLN A 181 -13.67 35.22 -8.43
N LYS A 182 -12.99 36.08 -9.19
CA LYS A 182 -12.11 35.65 -10.29
C LYS A 182 -10.91 34.85 -9.79
N LEU A 183 -10.31 35.23 -8.66
CA LEU A 183 -9.16 34.53 -8.08
C LEU A 183 -9.56 33.14 -7.55
N ALA A 184 -10.68 33.03 -6.85
CA ALA A 184 -11.23 31.74 -6.40
C ALA A 184 -11.61 30.83 -7.57
N GLY A 185 -12.24 31.37 -8.63
CA GLY A 185 -12.53 30.62 -9.86
C GLY A 185 -11.27 30.20 -10.63
N SER A 186 -10.22 31.01 -10.61
CA SER A 186 -8.92 30.69 -11.19
C SER A 186 -8.23 29.54 -10.43
N ASN A 187 -8.27 29.55 -9.10
CA ASN A 187 -7.70 28.48 -8.27
C ASN A 187 -8.47 27.16 -8.41
N ALA A 188 -9.81 27.19 -8.46
CA ALA A 188 -10.62 25.99 -8.68
C ALA A 188 -10.33 25.34 -10.05
N ARG A 189 -10.15 26.15 -11.11
CA ARG A 189 -9.75 25.63 -12.44
C ARG A 189 -8.37 24.99 -12.43
N LYS A 190 -7.39 25.59 -11.74
CA LYS A 190 -6.06 25.01 -11.60
C LYS A 190 -6.11 23.66 -10.89
N LEU A 191 -6.91 23.53 -9.84
CA LEU A 191 -7.08 22.28 -9.11
C LEU A 191 -7.73 21.19 -9.96
N ILE A 192 -8.76 21.55 -10.74
CA ILE A 192 -9.38 20.64 -11.71
C ILE A 192 -8.36 20.19 -12.75
N HIS A 193 -7.58 21.10 -13.33
CA HIS A 193 -6.55 20.74 -14.30
C HIS A 193 -5.47 19.83 -13.71
N LYS A 194 -5.01 20.11 -12.49
CA LYS A 194 -4.10 19.22 -11.76
C LYS A 194 -4.73 17.83 -11.55
N THR A 195 -6.00 17.78 -11.18
CA THR A 195 -6.74 16.52 -11.01
C THR A 195 -6.81 15.72 -12.32
N HIS A 196 -7.06 16.37 -13.46
CA HIS A 196 -7.01 15.71 -14.77
C HIS A 196 -5.64 15.13 -15.05
N SER A 197 -4.56 15.89 -14.83
CA SER A 197 -3.19 15.41 -15.02
C SER A 197 -2.83 14.22 -14.13
N ILE A 198 -3.26 14.24 -12.85
CA ILE A 198 -3.05 13.11 -11.94
C ILE A 198 -3.85 11.89 -12.40
N LEU A 199 -5.14 12.07 -12.73
CA LEU A 199 -5.99 10.98 -13.22
C LEU A 199 -5.40 10.34 -14.49
N GLU A 200 -5.00 11.15 -15.48
CA GLU A 200 -4.38 10.69 -16.72
C GLU A 200 -3.08 9.94 -16.48
N GLY A 201 -2.18 10.48 -15.65
CA GLY A 201 -0.93 9.81 -15.32
C GLY A 201 -1.16 8.49 -14.57
N VAL A 202 -2.01 8.47 -13.54
CA VAL A 202 -2.30 7.24 -12.76
C VAL A 202 -2.88 6.14 -13.65
N VAL A 203 -3.91 6.46 -14.45
CA VAL A 203 -4.54 5.47 -15.33
C VAL A 203 -3.55 4.97 -16.37
N SER A 204 -2.74 5.86 -16.94
CA SER A 204 -1.70 5.47 -17.89
C SER A 204 -0.61 4.60 -17.27
N GLY A 205 -0.22 4.86 -16.02
CA GLY A 205 0.75 4.07 -15.28
C GLY A 205 0.25 2.65 -14.98
N ILE A 206 -0.98 2.53 -14.48
CA ILE A 206 -1.64 1.24 -14.24
C ILE A 206 -1.76 0.45 -15.55
N ALA A 207 -2.24 1.10 -16.61
CA ALA A 207 -2.36 0.49 -17.93
C ALA A 207 -0.99 0.02 -18.45
N SER A 208 0.02 0.88 -18.38
CA SER A 208 1.38 0.56 -18.86
C SER A 208 1.93 -0.67 -18.15
N TYR A 209 1.87 -0.71 -16.82
CA TYR A 209 2.46 -1.82 -16.07
C TYR A 209 1.67 -3.12 -16.26
N GLY A 210 0.34 -3.09 -16.02
CA GLY A 210 -0.51 -4.28 -16.10
C GLY A 210 -0.55 -4.90 -17.50
N ASN A 211 -0.64 -4.06 -18.55
CA ASN A 211 -0.69 -4.54 -19.93
C ASN A 211 0.64 -5.17 -20.37
N CYS A 212 1.78 -4.53 -20.05
CA CYS A 212 3.10 -5.05 -20.38
C CYS A 212 3.45 -6.32 -19.60
N PHE A 213 3.08 -6.38 -18.31
CA PHE A 213 3.25 -7.57 -17.48
C PHE A 213 2.36 -8.74 -17.96
N GLY A 214 1.22 -8.42 -18.56
CA GLY A 214 0.28 -9.40 -19.09
C GLY A 214 -0.66 -9.95 -18.02
N VAL A 215 -1.22 -9.05 -17.20
CA VAL A 215 -2.28 -9.36 -16.23
C VAL A 215 -3.51 -8.49 -16.52
N PRO A 216 -4.71 -9.09 -16.68
CA PRO A 216 -5.91 -8.31 -16.98
C PRO A 216 -6.37 -7.51 -15.76
N CYS A 217 -6.83 -6.28 -15.98
CA CYS A 217 -7.58 -5.51 -14.98
C CYS A 217 -9.07 -5.82 -15.10
N LEU A 218 -9.67 -6.40 -14.06
CA LEU A 218 -11.09 -6.81 -14.12
C LEU A 218 -12.07 -5.70 -13.73
N GLY A 219 -11.55 -4.53 -13.36
CA GLY A 219 -12.33 -3.38 -12.95
C GLY A 219 -11.82 -2.83 -11.65
N GLY A 220 -12.68 -2.11 -10.94
CA GLY A 220 -12.26 -1.32 -9.81
C GLY A 220 -13.35 -0.35 -9.39
N GLU A 221 -12.95 0.64 -8.61
CA GLU A 221 -13.82 1.74 -8.25
C GLU A 221 -13.09 3.08 -8.35
N THR A 222 -13.82 4.12 -8.77
CA THR A 222 -13.29 5.48 -8.83
C THR A 222 -14.30 6.43 -8.23
N LYS A 223 -13.87 7.23 -7.24
CA LYS A 223 -14.68 8.30 -6.67
C LYS A 223 -13.93 9.64 -6.71
N PHE A 224 -14.69 10.70 -6.83
CA PHE A 224 -14.24 12.08 -6.91
C PHE A 224 -14.82 12.86 -5.73
N GLU A 225 -13.96 13.49 -4.95
CA GLU A 225 -14.32 14.40 -3.87
C GLU A 225 -13.21 15.43 -3.64
N GLU A 226 -13.59 16.63 -3.19
CA GLU A 226 -12.65 17.74 -3.01
C GLU A 226 -11.51 17.43 -2.03
N CYS A 227 -11.76 16.64 -0.98
CA CYS A 227 -10.75 16.26 0.02
C CYS A 227 -9.57 15.46 -0.57
N TYR A 228 -9.74 14.80 -1.72
CA TYR A 228 -8.68 14.02 -2.36
C TYR A 228 -7.85 14.84 -3.36
N SER A 229 -8.10 16.15 -3.49
CA SER A 229 -7.43 16.96 -4.52
C SER A 229 -5.94 17.16 -4.24
N GLY A 230 -5.54 17.17 -2.96
CA GLY A 230 -4.14 17.23 -2.53
C GLY A 230 -3.55 15.88 -2.10
N ASN A 231 -4.41 14.89 -1.87
CA ASN A 231 -4.05 13.50 -1.54
C ASN A 231 -4.94 12.55 -2.36
N PRO A 232 -4.60 12.28 -3.64
CA PRO A 232 -5.26 11.23 -4.38
C PRO A 232 -4.95 9.88 -3.74
N LEU A 233 -5.91 8.96 -3.80
CA LEU A 233 -5.69 7.58 -3.37
C LEU A 233 -5.57 6.70 -4.59
N VAL A 234 -4.51 5.89 -4.61
CA VAL A 234 -4.20 4.97 -5.69
C VAL A 234 -3.89 3.64 -5.03
N ASN A 235 -4.92 2.79 -4.95
CA ASN A 235 -4.79 1.46 -4.39
C ASN A 235 -4.85 0.42 -5.51
N ALA A 236 -3.93 -0.52 -5.50
CA ALA A 236 -3.86 -1.62 -6.45
C ALA A 236 -4.11 -2.94 -5.70
N PHE A 237 -5.07 -3.71 -6.21
CA PHE A 237 -5.37 -5.06 -5.76
C PHE A 237 -4.82 -6.05 -6.78
N ALA A 238 -4.24 -7.16 -6.31
CA ALA A 238 -3.91 -8.28 -7.16
C ALA A 238 -4.37 -9.60 -6.56
N LEU A 239 -4.65 -10.54 -7.45
CA LEU A 239 -5.05 -11.89 -7.13
C LEU A 239 -4.26 -12.88 -7.98
N GLY A 240 -3.74 -13.93 -7.36
CA GLY A 240 -3.04 -15.02 -8.01
C GLY A 240 -3.53 -16.39 -7.60
N LEU A 241 -3.26 -17.37 -8.46
CA LEU A 241 -3.67 -18.76 -8.29
C LEU A 241 -2.46 -19.64 -7.97
N VAL A 242 -2.60 -20.54 -7.00
CA VAL A 242 -1.56 -21.48 -6.58
C VAL A 242 -2.16 -22.83 -6.22
N ARG A 243 -1.39 -23.91 -6.40
CA ARG A 243 -1.77 -25.22 -5.86
C ARG A 243 -1.46 -25.26 -4.37
N LYS A 244 -2.34 -25.89 -3.57
CA LYS A 244 -2.19 -25.90 -2.09
C LYS A 244 -0.86 -26.49 -1.61
N ASP A 245 -0.28 -27.41 -2.37
CA ASP A 245 1.01 -28.06 -2.11
C ASP A 245 2.22 -27.29 -2.65
N GLN A 246 2.00 -26.12 -3.27
CA GLN A 246 3.02 -25.28 -3.89
C GLN A 246 3.06 -23.85 -3.30
N ILE A 247 2.45 -23.66 -2.14
CA ILE A 247 2.49 -22.37 -1.43
C ILE A 247 3.87 -22.17 -0.81
N PHE A 248 4.47 -21.01 -1.07
CA PHE A 248 5.73 -20.60 -0.47
C PHE A 248 5.52 -19.57 0.64
N TYR A 249 6.41 -19.62 1.62
CA TYR A 249 6.41 -18.71 2.78
C TYR A 249 7.76 -18.02 2.87
N ALA A 250 7.76 -16.78 3.36
CA ALA A 250 8.94 -15.95 3.42
C ALA A 250 9.78 -16.22 4.69
N LYS A 251 10.29 -17.45 4.82
CA LYS A 251 11.06 -17.91 5.97
C LYS A 251 12.48 -18.29 5.59
N ALA A 252 13.48 -17.69 6.23
CA ALA A 252 14.85 -18.20 6.17
C ALA A 252 15.02 -19.41 7.11
N ALA A 253 15.74 -20.43 6.66
CA ALA A 253 16.07 -21.59 7.46
C ALA A 253 17.37 -22.24 6.96
N GLY A 254 17.97 -23.07 7.82
CA GLY A 254 19.20 -23.82 7.54
C GLY A 254 20.45 -22.95 7.66
N GLU A 255 21.19 -23.11 8.75
CA GLU A 255 22.47 -22.42 8.95
C GLU A 255 23.45 -22.71 7.80
N GLY A 256 24.05 -21.66 7.25
CA GLY A 256 24.95 -21.73 6.10
C GLY A 256 24.26 -21.84 4.74
N ASN A 257 22.92 -21.82 4.68
CA ASN A 257 22.22 -21.72 3.40
C ASN A 257 22.54 -20.39 2.71
N PRO A 258 22.87 -20.39 1.41
CA PRO A 258 23.19 -19.18 0.68
C PRO A 258 21.98 -18.25 0.56
N VAL A 259 22.24 -16.96 0.77
CA VAL A 259 21.30 -15.86 0.53
C VAL A 259 21.62 -15.27 -0.83
N ILE A 260 20.67 -15.32 -1.75
CA ILE A 260 20.82 -15.00 -3.16
C ILE A 260 19.97 -13.78 -3.49
N TYR A 261 20.61 -12.77 -4.06
CA TYR A 261 19.98 -11.61 -4.65
C TYR A 261 19.65 -11.91 -6.11
N VAL A 262 18.45 -11.57 -6.55
CA VAL A 262 18.05 -11.71 -7.96
C VAL A 262 17.30 -10.48 -8.46
N GLY A 263 17.36 -10.23 -9.77
CA GLY A 263 16.61 -9.17 -10.45
C GLY A 263 17.45 -7.93 -10.76
N ALA A 264 16.82 -6.75 -10.72
CA ALA A 264 17.44 -5.48 -11.09
C ALA A 264 18.64 -5.13 -10.19
N LYS A 265 19.51 -4.22 -10.64
CA LYS A 265 20.64 -3.72 -9.85
C LYS A 265 20.21 -2.60 -8.91
N THR A 266 20.77 -2.58 -7.70
CA THR A 266 20.48 -1.58 -6.66
C THR A 266 21.06 -0.21 -7.05
N GLY A 267 20.24 0.83 -7.02
CA GLY A 267 20.61 2.23 -7.26
C GLY A 267 20.16 3.15 -6.12
N ARG A 268 20.37 4.46 -6.24
CA ARG A 268 19.93 5.47 -5.25
C ARG A 268 18.46 5.82 -5.37
N ASP A 269 17.62 4.79 -5.46
CA ASP A 269 16.18 4.94 -5.67
C ASP A 269 15.47 4.93 -4.31
N GLY A 270 14.67 5.95 -4.03
CA GLY A 270 13.73 5.94 -2.90
C GLY A 270 14.33 5.80 -1.49
N ILE A 271 15.59 6.22 -1.24
CA ILE A 271 16.30 6.04 0.05
C ILE A 271 15.62 6.70 1.28
N HIS A 272 14.49 7.40 1.10
CA HIS A 272 13.63 7.90 2.17
C HIS A 272 12.13 7.69 1.88
N GLY A 273 11.77 6.77 0.98
CA GLY A 273 10.40 6.57 0.48
C GLY A 273 9.40 6.22 1.59
N ALA A 274 9.71 5.19 2.37
CA ALA A 274 8.89 4.77 3.51
C ALA A 274 8.70 5.86 4.60
N THR A 275 9.77 6.61 4.92
CA THR A 275 9.68 7.74 5.87
C THR A 275 8.83 8.87 5.28
N MET A 276 8.99 9.17 3.98
CA MET A 276 8.19 10.16 3.27
C MET A 276 6.70 9.80 3.22
N ALA A 277 6.37 8.52 3.07
CA ALA A 277 4.98 8.04 3.12
C ALA A 277 4.33 8.20 4.51
N SER A 278 5.13 8.52 5.54
CA SER A 278 4.67 8.77 6.90
C SER A 278 4.61 10.27 7.25
N GLU A 279 4.70 11.18 6.26
CA GLU A 279 4.65 12.64 6.45
C GLU A 279 3.47 13.31 5.70
N GLU A 280 2.98 14.44 6.24
CA GLU A 280 1.95 15.25 5.59
C GLU A 280 2.49 16.06 4.39
N PHE A 281 1.62 16.37 3.41
CA PHE A 281 1.98 17.25 2.28
C PHE A 281 2.18 18.70 2.71
N LYS A 282 3.34 19.27 2.34
CA LYS A 282 3.69 20.68 2.53
C LYS A 282 3.92 21.36 1.17
N GLU A 283 3.91 22.68 1.17
CA GLU A 283 4.25 23.47 -0.02
C GLU A 283 5.69 23.12 -0.46
N GLY A 284 5.88 22.73 -1.73
CA GLY A 284 7.18 22.32 -2.27
C GLY A 284 7.45 20.81 -2.32
N SER A 285 6.54 19.94 -1.88
CA SER A 285 6.71 18.47 -1.98
C SER A 285 6.99 17.96 -3.41
N GLU A 286 6.63 18.72 -4.45
CA GLU A 286 6.92 18.40 -5.86
C GLU A 286 8.43 18.36 -6.18
N GLN A 287 9.28 18.99 -5.36
CA GLN A 287 10.74 18.93 -5.52
C GLN A 287 11.30 17.52 -5.28
N LYS A 288 10.52 16.62 -4.67
CA LYS A 288 10.89 15.23 -4.42
C LYS A 288 10.63 14.29 -5.61
N ARG A 289 10.21 14.81 -6.79
CA ARG A 289 10.00 14.04 -8.02
C ARG A 289 11.14 13.08 -8.42
N PRO A 290 12.42 13.48 -8.35
CA PRO A 290 13.52 12.59 -8.71
C PRO A 290 13.62 11.32 -7.85
N ASN A 291 12.97 11.31 -6.68
CA ASN A 291 12.97 10.18 -5.76
C ASN A 291 11.88 9.16 -6.09
N VAL A 292 10.94 9.47 -7.00
CA VAL A 292 9.91 8.52 -7.42
C VAL A 292 10.53 7.52 -8.38
N GLN A 293 10.43 6.25 -8.02
CA GLN A 293 11.01 5.13 -8.76
C GLN A 293 10.34 4.95 -10.12
N VAL A 294 11.06 4.35 -11.06
CA VAL A 294 10.53 3.91 -12.35
C VAL A 294 10.51 2.40 -12.33
N GLY A 295 9.33 1.80 -12.55
CA GLY A 295 9.19 0.35 -12.63
C GLY A 295 9.42 -0.18 -14.06
N ASP A 296 9.93 -1.41 -14.16
CA ASP A 296 10.14 -2.13 -15.41
C ASP A 296 9.25 -3.40 -15.47
N PRO A 297 8.04 -3.31 -16.08
CA PRO A 297 7.12 -4.44 -16.14
C PRO A 297 7.65 -5.61 -16.99
N PHE A 298 8.59 -5.37 -17.91
CA PHE A 298 9.16 -6.43 -18.74
C PHE A 298 10.16 -7.26 -17.93
N LEU A 299 11.00 -6.58 -17.15
CA LEU A 299 11.92 -7.23 -16.23
C LEU A 299 11.15 -7.99 -15.13
N GLU A 300 10.10 -7.38 -14.56
CA GLU A 300 9.30 -8.05 -13.53
C GLU A 300 8.59 -9.29 -14.09
N LYS A 301 8.18 -9.27 -15.36
CA LYS A 301 7.62 -10.46 -16.01
C LYS A 301 8.63 -11.61 -16.09
N LEU A 302 9.89 -11.31 -16.44
CA LEU A 302 10.96 -12.32 -16.42
C LEU A 302 11.20 -12.82 -15.00
N LEU A 303 11.21 -11.90 -14.02
CA LEU A 303 11.42 -12.20 -12.61
C LEU A 303 10.33 -13.14 -12.06
N LEU A 304 9.06 -12.88 -12.39
CA LEU A 304 7.94 -13.76 -12.07
C LEU A 304 8.19 -15.18 -12.57
N GLU A 305 8.50 -15.35 -13.86
CA GLU A 305 8.65 -16.70 -14.44
C GLU A 305 9.87 -17.43 -13.87
N ALA A 306 10.98 -16.71 -13.65
CA ALA A 306 12.17 -17.26 -13.02
C ALA A 306 11.92 -17.68 -11.57
N CYS A 307 11.23 -16.86 -10.77
CA CYS A 307 10.90 -17.19 -9.38
C CYS A 307 9.99 -18.41 -9.29
N LEU A 308 8.93 -18.48 -10.10
CA LEU A 308 8.03 -19.64 -10.10
C LEU A 308 8.74 -20.93 -10.57
N GLU A 309 9.63 -20.84 -11.56
CA GLU A 309 10.44 -21.98 -12.00
C GLU A 309 11.48 -22.40 -10.95
N ALA A 310 12.14 -21.44 -10.30
CA ALA A 310 13.12 -21.71 -9.25
C ALA A 310 12.46 -22.42 -8.06
N MET A 311 11.25 -22.01 -7.67
CA MET A 311 10.45 -22.69 -6.65
C MET A 311 10.17 -24.16 -7.00
N GLN A 312 9.89 -24.47 -8.27
CA GLN A 312 9.60 -25.83 -8.73
C GLN A 312 10.80 -26.78 -8.65
N THR A 313 12.03 -26.26 -8.62
CA THR A 313 13.24 -27.08 -8.40
C THR A 313 13.25 -27.71 -7.00
N GLY A 314 12.52 -27.12 -6.04
CA GLY A 314 12.60 -27.50 -4.63
C GLY A 314 13.93 -27.13 -3.97
N ALA A 315 14.80 -26.35 -4.62
CA ALA A 315 16.03 -25.83 -4.02
C ALA A 315 15.81 -24.56 -3.20
N VAL A 316 14.70 -23.84 -3.43
CA VAL A 316 14.35 -22.60 -2.72
C VAL A 316 13.72 -22.94 -1.37
N VAL A 317 14.34 -22.44 -0.30
CA VAL A 317 13.88 -22.58 1.09
C VAL A 317 12.93 -21.44 1.47
N GLY A 318 13.23 -20.23 1.01
CA GLY A 318 12.43 -19.04 1.28
C GLY A 318 12.68 -17.98 0.23
N ILE A 319 11.66 -17.15 0.01
CA ILE A 319 11.71 -16.03 -0.93
C ILE A 319 11.03 -14.82 -0.31
N GLN A 320 11.49 -13.63 -0.66
CA GLN A 320 10.90 -12.37 -0.24
C GLN A 320 11.09 -11.33 -1.34
N ASP A 321 10.08 -10.48 -1.54
CA ASP A 321 10.19 -9.30 -2.38
C ASP A 321 11.01 -8.20 -1.69
N MET A 322 11.54 -7.28 -2.48
CA MET A 322 12.22 -6.10 -1.96
C MET A 322 11.45 -4.84 -2.34
N GLY A 323 10.45 -4.50 -1.53
CA GLY A 323 9.68 -3.26 -1.62
C GLY A 323 10.25 -2.13 -0.74
N ALA A 324 9.41 -1.60 0.15
CA ALA A 324 9.81 -0.57 1.12
C ALA A 324 10.97 -1.05 2.00
N ALA A 325 11.95 -0.18 2.24
CA ALA A 325 13.22 -0.50 2.90
C ALA A 325 14.10 -1.56 2.21
N GLY A 326 13.73 -2.08 1.03
CA GLY A 326 14.53 -2.99 0.21
C GLY A 326 15.20 -4.14 0.96
N LEU A 327 16.54 -4.16 0.92
CA LEU A 327 17.35 -5.20 1.57
C LEU A 327 17.17 -5.22 3.09
N THR A 328 16.91 -4.06 3.70
CA THR A 328 16.70 -3.95 5.15
C THR A 328 15.49 -4.75 5.60
N CYS A 329 14.32 -4.50 4.98
CA CYS A 329 13.10 -5.23 5.32
C CYS A 329 13.27 -6.72 5.03
N SER A 330 13.76 -7.04 3.83
CA SER A 330 13.82 -8.41 3.33
C SER A 330 14.70 -9.32 4.18
N THR A 331 15.91 -8.87 4.53
CA THR A 331 16.82 -9.65 5.37
C THR A 331 16.33 -9.77 6.82
N CYS A 332 15.72 -8.71 7.36
CA CYS A 332 15.19 -8.72 8.71
C CYS A 332 13.99 -9.66 8.84
N GLU A 333 12.97 -9.50 8.00
CA GLU A 333 11.72 -10.25 8.10
C GLU A 333 11.92 -11.73 7.83
N MET A 334 12.69 -12.10 6.81
CA MET A 334 13.00 -13.50 6.52
C MET A 334 13.72 -14.18 7.69
N GLY A 335 14.69 -13.47 8.30
CA GLY A 335 15.41 -13.95 9.47
C GLY A 335 14.50 -14.08 10.70
N ALA A 336 13.69 -13.07 10.98
CA ALA A 336 12.75 -13.04 12.10
C ALA A 336 11.73 -14.19 12.02
N ARG A 337 11.05 -14.35 10.87
CA ARG A 337 10.12 -15.48 10.61
C ARG A 337 10.83 -16.84 10.71
N GLY A 338 12.11 -16.85 10.36
CA GLY A 338 13.03 -17.98 10.46
C GLY A 338 13.46 -18.36 11.87
N SER A 339 13.41 -17.41 12.82
CA SER A 339 14.16 -17.47 14.08
C SER A 339 15.67 -17.73 13.87
N VAL A 340 16.22 -17.18 12.79
CA VAL A 340 17.63 -17.25 12.38
C VAL A 340 18.12 -15.85 11.98
N GLY A 341 19.42 -15.66 11.79
CA GLY A 341 19.95 -14.42 11.25
C GLY A 341 20.29 -14.52 9.78
N ILE A 342 20.55 -13.35 9.19
CA ILE A 342 21.05 -13.23 7.82
C ILE A 342 22.28 -12.33 7.86
N GLU A 343 23.39 -12.85 7.34
CA GLU A 343 24.63 -12.11 7.13
C GLU A 343 24.79 -11.82 5.63
N ILE A 344 24.95 -10.56 5.24
CA ILE A 344 25.18 -10.14 3.85
C ILE A 344 26.45 -9.30 3.71
N GLU A 345 27.12 -9.43 2.57
CA GLU A 345 28.26 -8.62 2.14
C GLU A 345 27.82 -7.69 1.00
N LEU A 346 27.81 -6.39 1.27
CA LEU A 346 27.31 -5.37 0.36
C LEU A 346 28.16 -5.23 -0.90
N ASP A 347 29.44 -5.59 -0.85
CA ASP A 347 30.30 -5.62 -2.04
C ASP A 347 29.85 -6.66 -3.08
N ARG A 348 29.04 -7.63 -2.68
CA ARG A 348 28.46 -8.64 -3.58
C ARG A 348 27.10 -8.25 -4.13
N VAL A 349 26.46 -7.22 -3.58
CA VAL A 349 25.16 -6.74 -4.05
C VAL A 349 25.33 -6.10 -5.43
N PRO A 350 24.59 -6.52 -6.46
CA PRO A 350 24.64 -5.88 -7.77
C PRO A 350 24.20 -4.41 -7.69
N GLN A 351 25.09 -3.49 -8.11
CA GLN A 351 24.87 -2.05 -8.04
C GLN A 351 24.83 -1.41 -9.43
N ARG A 352 23.92 -0.45 -9.63
CA ARG A 352 23.80 0.35 -10.87
C ARG A 352 24.68 1.60 -10.83
N GLU A 353 24.91 2.13 -9.64
CA GLU A 353 25.69 3.35 -9.42
C GLU A 353 26.98 3.06 -8.68
N LEU A 354 28.05 3.77 -9.02
CA LEU A 354 29.35 3.61 -8.37
C LEU A 354 29.38 4.35 -7.02
N GLY A 355 30.19 3.83 -6.10
CA GLY A 355 30.48 4.47 -4.81
C GLY A 355 29.27 4.58 -3.89
N MET A 356 28.32 3.64 -3.98
CA MET A 356 27.22 3.59 -3.02
C MET A 356 27.74 3.13 -1.65
N ASN A 357 27.34 3.85 -0.61
CA ASN A 357 27.70 3.48 0.76
C ASN A 357 26.67 2.49 1.38
N ALA A 358 27.01 1.89 2.52
CA ALA A 358 26.15 0.94 3.21
C ALA A 358 24.72 1.45 3.48
N TYR A 359 24.57 2.73 3.85
CA TYR A 359 23.28 3.35 4.08
C TYR A 359 22.44 3.38 2.80
N GLU A 360 23.03 3.83 1.69
CA GLU A 360 22.34 3.92 0.40
C GLU A 360 21.93 2.53 -0.14
N ILE A 361 22.80 1.53 -0.01
CA ILE A 361 22.51 0.17 -0.50
C ILE A 361 21.39 -0.49 0.33
N MET A 362 21.45 -0.38 1.66
CA MET A 362 20.49 -1.02 2.56
C MET A 362 19.10 -0.40 2.49
N LEU A 363 19.01 0.94 2.31
CA LEU A 363 17.75 1.67 2.29
C LEU A 363 17.21 1.91 0.87
N SER A 364 17.93 1.47 -0.16
CA SER A 364 17.45 1.58 -1.54
C SER A 364 16.17 0.77 -1.77
N GLU A 365 15.20 1.42 -2.38
CA GLU A 365 13.90 0.87 -2.78
C GLU A 365 13.84 0.67 -4.32
N SER A 366 14.99 0.43 -4.98
CA SER A 366 15.01 0.02 -6.39
C SER A 366 14.02 -1.13 -6.65
N GLN A 367 13.32 -1.06 -7.77
CA GLN A 367 12.23 -1.97 -8.11
C GLN A 367 12.72 -3.28 -8.75
N GLU A 368 11.82 -4.27 -8.88
CA GLU A 368 12.07 -5.56 -9.55
C GLU A 368 13.25 -6.36 -8.99
N ARG A 369 13.32 -6.50 -7.67
CA ARG A 369 14.34 -7.29 -6.99
C ARG A 369 13.73 -8.22 -5.95
N MET A 370 14.39 -9.37 -5.73
CA MET A 370 13.96 -10.37 -4.74
C MET A 370 15.16 -10.89 -3.97
N LEU A 371 14.90 -11.37 -2.76
CA LEU A 371 15.86 -12.07 -1.92
C LEU A 371 15.42 -13.53 -1.74
N LEU A 372 16.32 -14.47 -2.03
CA LEU A 372 16.07 -15.91 -1.92
C LEU A 372 17.03 -16.54 -0.93
N VAL A 373 16.57 -17.58 -0.25
CA VAL A 373 17.42 -18.53 0.48
C VAL A 373 17.30 -19.87 -0.22
N ALA A 374 18.43 -20.43 -0.63
CA ALA A 374 18.49 -21.74 -1.27
C ALA A 374 19.12 -22.79 -0.35
N GLU A 375 18.80 -24.06 -0.57
CA GLU A 375 19.44 -25.18 0.12
C GLU A 375 20.92 -25.25 -0.28
N ARG A 376 21.82 -25.31 0.72
CA ARG A 376 23.26 -25.35 0.50
C ARG A 376 23.67 -26.54 -0.36
N GLY A 377 24.46 -26.27 -1.40
CA GLY A 377 24.88 -27.24 -2.41
C GLY A 377 23.97 -27.30 -3.63
N ARG A 378 22.79 -26.66 -3.57
CA ARG A 378 21.79 -26.62 -4.66
C ARG A 378 21.59 -25.23 -5.24
N GLU A 379 22.38 -24.23 -4.82
CA GLU A 379 22.32 -22.87 -5.36
C GLU A 379 22.55 -22.79 -6.88
N HIS A 380 23.29 -23.75 -7.45
CA HIS A 380 23.52 -23.84 -8.89
C HIS A 380 22.24 -24.12 -9.68
N GLU A 381 21.26 -24.82 -9.10
CA GLU A 381 19.94 -25.03 -9.71
C GLU A 381 19.19 -23.70 -9.83
N VAL A 382 19.26 -22.87 -8.79
CA VAL A 382 18.68 -21.52 -8.79
C VAL A 382 19.37 -20.65 -9.84
N PHE A 383 20.70 -20.60 -9.86
CA PHE A 383 21.44 -19.80 -10.86
C PHE A 383 21.11 -20.20 -12.29
N ALA A 384 21.01 -21.50 -12.60
CA ALA A 384 20.67 -21.98 -13.93
C ALA A 384 19.27 -21.51 -14.38
N VAL A 385 18.29 -21.44 -13.47
CA VAL A 385 16.97 -20.89 -13.78
C VAL A 385 17.04 -19.40 -14.09
N PHE A 386 17.69 -18.60 -13.25
CA PHE A 386 17.78 -17.16 -13.49
C PHE A 386 18.60 -16.83 -14.75
N GLU A 387 19.68 -17.56 -15.03
CA GLU A 387 20.45 -17.43 -16.27
C GLU A 387 19.60 -17.74 -17.50
N LYS A 388 18.78 -18.81 -17.46
CA LYS A 388 17.83 -19.16 -18.54
C LYS A 388 16.87 -18.01 -18.87
N TRP A 389 16.40 -17.29 -17.85
CA TRP A 389 15.50 -16.14 -18.00
C TRP A 389 16.22 -14.81 -18.25
N GLY A 390 17.57 -14.82 -18.35
CA GLY A 390 18.37 -13.63 -18.63
C GLY A 390 18.47 -12.67 -17.44
N LEU A 391 18.39 -13.18 -16.21
CA LEU A 391 18.43 -12.41 -14.97
C LEU A 391 19.71 -12.68 -14.19
N ASP A 392 20.25 -11.62 -13.57
CA ASP A 392 21.37 -11.73 -12.65
C ASP A 392 20.90 -12.42 -11.35
N ALA A 393 21.71 -13.38 -10.87
CA ALA A 393 21.53 -14.04 -9.58
C ALA A 393 22.89 -14.20 -8.88
N VAL A 394 23.04 -13.64 -7.68
CA VAL A 394 24.33 -13.57 -6.98
C VAL A 394 24.16 -13.92 -5.51
N THR A 395 25.01 -14.81 -4.98
CA THR A 395 25.08 -15.02 -3.53
C THR A 395 25.67 -13.78 -2.85
N VAL A 396 24.83 -13.09 -2.09
CA VAL A 396 25.22 -11.91 -1.31
C VAL A 396 25.54 -12.23 0.14
N GLY A 397 25.15 -13.41 0.62
CA GLY A 397 25.27 -13.73 2.03
C GLY A 397 24.94 -15.17 2.39
N SER A 398 24.71 -15.40 3.68
CA SER A 398 24.29 -16.70 4.20
C SER A 398 23.41 -16.56 5.45
N VAL A 399 22.61 -17.60 5.71
CA VAL A 399 21.85 -17.73 6.94
C VAL A 399 22.80 -18.06 8.10
N ILE A 400 22.70 -17.31 9.20
CA ILE A 400 23.48 -17.52 10.43
C ILE A 400 22.56 -17.96 11.57
N ARG A 401 23.14 -18.59 12.59
CA ARG A 401 22.38 -19.14 13.73
C ARG A 401 21.84 -18.03 14.64
N GLU A 402 22.63 -17.00 14.89
CA GLU A 402 22.26 -15.88 15.75
C GLU A 402 21.11 -15.10 15.10
N PRO A 403 19.98 -14.84 15.79
CA PRO A 403 18.81 -14.19 15.21
C PRO A 403 19.01 -12.68 15.01
N ARG A 404 19.93 -12.32 14.13
CA ARG A 404 20.44 -10.96 13.92
C ARG A 404 20.63 -10.70 12.43
N MET A 405 20.41 -9.46 12.03
CA MET A 405 20.84 -8.93 10.76
C MET A 405 22.29 -8.48 10.91
N ARG A 406 23.20 -9.09 10.15
CA ARG A 406 24.60 -8.62 10.06
C ARG A 406 24.91 -8.17 8.63
N VAL A 407 25.41 -6.97 8.51
CA VAL A 407 25.74 -6.35 7.22
C VAL A 407 27.22 -6.02 7.23
N LEU A 408 27.93 -6.52 6.23
CA LEU A 408 29.34 -6.25 5.99
C LEU A 408 29.49 -5.38 4.75
N GLN A 409 30.47 -4.49 4.76
CA GLN A 409 30.98 -3.82 3.57
C GLN A 409 32.50 -3.78 3.66
N HIS A 410 33.19 -4.17 2.59
CA HIS A 410 34.66 -4.27 2.57
C HIS A 410 35.21 -5.22 3.64
N GLY A 411 34.44 -6.25 4.00
CA GLY A 411 34.77 -7.19 5.06
C GLY A 411 34.61 -6.66 6.50
N GLU A 412 34.16 -5.42 6.67
CA GLU A 412 33.91 -4.81 7.98
C GLU A 412 32.42 -4.78 8.31
N ILE A 413 32.07 -5.00 9.58
CA ILE A 413 30.67 -4.95 10.04
C ILE A 413 30.21 -3.49 10.05
N VAL A 414 29.21 -3.17 9.22
CA VAL A 414 28.59 -1.83 9.13
C VAL A 414 27.24 -1.74 9.84
N ALA A 415 26.58 -2.87 10.06
CA ALA A 415 25.40 -3.01 10.92
C ALA A 415 25.33 -4.40 11.56
N ASP A 416 24.99 -4.47 12.85
CA ASP A 416 24.70 -5.71 13.56
C ASP A 416 23.53 -5.49 14.54
N ILE A 417 22.34 -5.91 14.12
CA ILE A 417 21.07 -5.57 14.77
C ILE A 417 20.29 -6.86 15.12
N PRO A 418 19.76 -7.02 16.35
CA PRO A 418 18.84 -8.12 16.65
C PRO A 418 17.58 -8.07 15.77
N ASN A 419 17.11 -9.20 15.25
CA ASN A 419 15.91 -9.21 14.40
C ASN A 419 14.66 -8.75 15.16
N THR A 420 14.54 -9.09 16.45
CA THR A 420 13.40 -8.72 17.28
C THR A 420 13.29 -7.21 17.47
N SER A 421 14.43 -6.49 17.51
CA SER A 421 14.40 -5.04 17.73
C SER A 421 13.85 -4.27 16.53
N LEU A 422 13.95 -4.83 15.33
CA LEU A 422 13.40 -4.25 14.10
C LEU A 422 11.95 -4.68 13.81
N THR A 423 11.47 -5.75 14.44
CA THR A 423 10.15 -6.35 14.16
C THR A 423 9.22 -6.23 15.36
N ASP A 424 9.39 -7.09 16.35
CA ASP A 424 8.48 -7.21 17.50
C ASP A 424 8.57 -6.04 18.47
N ASP A 425 9.77 -5.50 18.68
CA ASP A 425 10.02 -4.41 19.64
C ASP A 425 9.81 -3.02 19.03
N ALA A 426 9.37 -2.95 17.77
CA ALA A 426 9.00 -1.69 17.14
C ALA A 426 7.94 -0.96 18.01
N PRO A 427 8.04 0.38 18.16
CA PRO A 427 7.13 1.14 18.99
C PRO A 427 5.67 0.85 18.65
N VAL A 428 4.83 0.72 19.67
CA VAL A 428 3.39 0.59 19.52
C VAL A 428 2.72 1.69 20.33
N TYR A 429 1.97 2.55 19.66
CA TYR A 429 1.32 3.70 20.27
C TYR A 429 -0.16 3.45 20.52
N ARG A 430 -0.62 3.88 21.70
CA ARG A 430 -2.05 4.09 21.97
C ARG A 430 -2.31 5.58 21.83
N ARG A 431 -2.60 6.00 20.60
CA ARG A 431 -2.85 7.41 20.27
C ARG A 431 -4.12 7.91 21.01
N PRO A 432 -4.17 9.19 21.41
CA PRO A 432 -5.38 9.77 22.00
C PRO A 432 -6.54 9.68 21.00
N MET A 433 -7.77 9.51 21.49
CA MET A 433 -8.97 9.43 20.64
C MET A 433 -10.04 10.39 21.16
N GLN A 434 -10.69 11.10 20.25
CA GLN A 434 -11.82 11.98 20.55
C GLN A 434 -12.98 11.64 19.61
N PRO A 435 -14.21 11.46 20.13
CA PRO A 435 -15.38 11.19 19.30
C PRO A 435 -15.50 12.09 18.09
N TRP A 436 -15.62 11.47 16.92
CA TRP A 436 -15.87 12.17 15.67
C TRP A 436 -17.32 12.65 15.63
N GLN A 437 -17.49 13.96 15.43
CA GLN A 437 -18.79 14.57 15.19
C GLN A 437 -18.82 15.05 13.75
N ALA A 438 -19.62 14.37 12.92
CA ALA A 438 -19.79 14.78 11.53
C ALA A 438 -20.31 16.23 11.46
N PRO A 439 -19.83 17.05 10.52
CA PRO A 439 -20.23 18.45 10.40
C PRO A 439 -21.65 18.64 9.84
N VAL A 440 -22.44 17.57 9.79
CA VAL A 440 -23.84 17.58 9.34
C VAL A 440 -24.71 16.85 10.35
N LEU A 441 -25.97 17.24 10.42
CA LEU A 441 -26.96 16.58 11.28
C LEU A 441 -27.16 15.14 10.79
N GLN A 442 -27.04 14.18 11.71
CA GLN A 442 -27.31 12.76 11.41
C GLN A 442 -28.79 12.52 11.14
N GLU A 443 -29.66 13.32 11.78
CA GLU A 443 -31.09 13.30 11.51
C GLU A 443 -31.47 14.35 10.47
N LYS A 444 -32.43 13.98 9.62
CA LYS A 444 -33.04 14.91 8.67
C LYS A 444 -33.65 16.08 9.46
N PRO A 445 -33.23 17.33 9.21
CA PRO A 445 -33.84 18.49 9.85
C PRO A 445 -35.34 18.57 9.53
N SER A 446 -36.15 18.97 10.51
CA SER A 446 -37.59 19.19 10.30
C SER A 446 -37.87 20.29 9.25
N SER A 447 -36.92 21.20 9.03
CA SER A 447 -36.95 22.23 7.99
C SER A 447 -36.71 21.67 6.58
N PHE A 448 -36.03 20.53 6.44
CA PHE A 448 -35.78 19.93 5.14
C PHE A 448 -37.07 19.25 4.66
N GLN A 449 -37.69 19.72 3.58
CA GLN A 449 -38.82 19.05 2.95
C GLN A 449 -38.38 18.45 1.62
N PHE A 450 -38.73 17.18 1.37
CA PHE A 450 -38.53 16.61 0.05
C PHE A 450 -39.41 17.39 -0.93
N GLY A 451 -38.84 17.83 -2.05
CA GLY A 451 -39.61 18.50 -3.09
C GLY A 451 -40.74 17.58 -3.57
N THR A 452 -41.98 18.03 -3.46
CA THR A 452 -43.16 17.27 -3.91
C THR A 452 -43.35 17.32 -5.42
N ASN A 453 -42.71 18.29 -6.10
CA ASN A 453 -42.70 18.47 -7.56
C ASN A 453 -41.26 18.44 -8.11
N VAL A 454 -40.56 17.32 -7.94
CA VAL A 454 -39.25 17.12 -8.58
C VAL A 454 -39.47 16.57 -9.98
N ASP A 455 -38.94 17.25 -11.00
CA ASP A 455 -38.80 16.65 -12.33
C ASP A 455 -37.81 15.48 -12.25
N CYS A 456 -38.35 14.26 -12.14
CA CYS A 456 -37.58 13.02 -12.04
C CYS A 456 -36.69 12.80 -13.27
N THR A 457 -37.11 13.25 -14.46
CA THR A 457 -36.31 13.12 -15.68
C THR A 457 -35.07 14.00 -15.59
N ALA A 458 -35.23 15.26 -15.20
CA ALA A 458 -34.10 16.16 -14.97
C ALA A 458 -33.22 15.70 -13.80
N ALA A 459 -33.81 15.16 -12.73
CA ALA A 459 -33.06 14.61 -11.60
C ALA A 459 -32.21 13.39 -12.03
N LEU A 460 -32.79 12.43 -12.75
CA LEU A 460 -32.08 11.26 -13.26
C LEU A 460 -30.92 11.67 -14.19
N LYS A 461 -31.17 12.60 -15.13
CA LYS A 461 -30.10 13.11 -16.01
C LYS A 461 -28.96 13.75 -15.21
N ARG A 462 -29.27 14.47 -14.13
CA ARG A 462 -28.24 15.04 -13.25
C ARG A 462 -27.47 13.96 -12.48
N LEU A 463 -28.15 12.92 -11.99
CA LEU A 463 -27.52 11.80 -11.31
C LEU A 463 -26.58 11.03 -12.25
N LEU A 464 -27.05 10.65 -13.45
CA LEU A 464 -26.24 9.95 -14.45
C LEU A 464 -25.03 10.76 -14.91
N ALA A 465 -25.12 12.10 -14.91
CA ALA A 465 -24.02 12.99 -15.24
C ALA A 465 -23.06 13.26 -14.05
N ALA A 466 -23.40 12.84 -12.83
CA ALA A 466 -22.56 13.06 -11.66
C ALA A 466 -21.29 12.21 -11.76
N GLN A 467 -20.14 12.79 -11.39
CA GLN A 467 -18.81 12.18 -11.51
C GLN A 467 -18.70 10.81 -10.83
N ASN A 468 -19.44 10.60 -9.75
CA ASN A 468 -19.43 9.34 -8.98
C ASN A 468 -20.44 8.30 -9.46
N ILE A 469 -21.24 8.60 -10.49
CA ILE A 469 -22.27 7.71 -11.06
C ILE A 469 -22.04 7.46 -12.55
N CYS A 470 -21.52 8.45 -13.28
CA CYS A 470 -21.29 8.33 -14.71
C CYS A 470 -20.38 7.14 -15.06
N SER A 471 -20.44 6.71 -16.33
CA SER A 471 -19.60 5.64 -16.83
C SER A 471 -18.11 5.92 -16.58
N LYS A 472 -17.38 4.90 -16.15
CA LYS A 472 -15.91 4.89 -15.99
C LYS A 472 -15.18 4.30 -17.20
N ARG A 473 -15.87 4.22 -18.34
CA ARG A 473 -15.38 3.64 -19.60
C ARG A 473 -14.00 4.14 -20.02
N TRP A 474 -13.78 5.45 -19.91
CA TRP A 474 -12.50 6.05 -20.26
C TRP A 474 -11.32 5.51 -19.44
N ILE A 475 -11.54 5.08 -18.19
CA ILE A 475 -10.51 4.48 -17.34
C ILE A 475 -10.22 3.06 -17.84
N HIS A 476 -11.25 2.22 -17.86
CA HIS A 476 -11.05 0.79 -18.03
C HIS A 476 -10.81 0.34 -19.50
N GLU A 477 -11.10 1.17 -20.50
CA GLU A 477 -10.70 0.88 -21.90
C GLU A 477 -9.20 1.03 -22.17
N GLN A 478 -8.45 1.58 -21.22
CA GLN A 478 -6.99 1.68 -21.31
C GLN A 478 -6.30 0.41 -20.80
N TYR A 479 -7.03 -0.42 -20.05
CA TYR A 479 -6.51 -1.66 -19.49
C TYR A 479 -6.81 -2.83 -20.43
N ASP A 480 -5.88 -3.77 -20.51
CA ASP A 480 -6.20 -5.09 -21.00
C ASP A 480 -7.13 -5.79 -19.99
N THR A 481 -8.15 -6.45 -20.51
CA THR A 481 -9.16 -7.16 -19.72
C THR A 481 -9.28 -8.63 -20.11
N MET A 482 -8.47 -9.11 -21.07
CA MET A 482 -8.68 -10.38 -21.76
C MET A 482 -7.42 -11.26 -21.86
N VAL A 483 -6.24 -10.75 -21.51
CA VAL A 483 -4.99 -11.50 -21.45
C VAL A 483 -5.18 -12.75 -20.58
N GLN A 484 -4.50 -13.83 -20.96
CA GLN A 484 -4.69 -15.20 -20.47
C GLN A 484 -6.05 -15.86 -20.86
N THR A 485 -6.97 -15.14 -21.52
CA THR A 485 -8.29 -15.63 -22.00
C THR A 485 -9.11 -16.36 -20.94
N ASN A 486 -9.06 -15.86 -19.70
CA ASN A 486 -9.76 -16.40 -18.53
C ASN A 486 -10.92 -15.51 -18.06
N THR A 487 -10.98 -14.26 -18.50
CA THR A 487 -12.05 -13.32 -18.14
C THR A 487 -13.39 -13.79 -18.69
N VAL A 488 -14.38 -13.86 -17.79
CA VAL A 488 -15.79 -14.13 -18.10
C VAL A 488 -16.59 -12.83 -18.04
N GLN A 489 -16.31 -12.00 -17.03
CA GLN A 489 -16.89 -10.67 -16.88
C GLN A 489 -15.79 -9.67 -16.53
N GLY A 490 -15.58 -8.69 -17.40
CA GLY A 490 -14.64 -7.59 -17.20
C GLY A 490 -15.30 -6.32 -16.63
N PRO A 491 -14.61 -5.17 -16.71
CA PRO A 491 -15.11 -3.89 -16.25
C PRO A 491 -16.46 -3.50 -16.87
N GLY A 492 -17.31 -2.84 -16.08
CA GLY A 492 -18.65 -2.40 -16.49
C GLY A 492 -19.80 -3.21 -15.87
N GLY A 493 -19.50 -4.37 -15.28
CA GLY A 493 -20.38 -5.08 -14.35
C GLY A 493 -20.08 -4.76 -12.87
N ASP A 494 -20.83 -5.34 -11.94
CA ASP A 494 -20.69 -5.10 -10.50
C ASP A 494 -19.43 -5.75 -9.88
N ALA A 495 -18.95 -6.84 -10.49
CA ALA A 495 -17.75 -7.57 -10.07
C ALA A 495 -16.97 -8.11 -11.29
N GLY A 496 -15.67 -8.30 -11.13
CA GLY A 496 -14.84 -9.02 -12.09
C GLY A 496 -15.00 -10.53 -11.90
N VAL A 497 -15.16 -11.28 -12.99
CA VAL A 497 -15.30 -12.76 -12.95
C VAL A 497 -14.31 -13.42 -13.89
N MET A 498 -13.59 -14.41 -13.37
CA MET A 498 -12.66 -15.24 -14.14
C MET A 498 -12.93 -16.73 -13.95
N ARG A 499 -12.71 -17.51 -14.99
CA ARG A 499 -12.69 -18.98 -14.91
C ARG A 499 -11.30 -19.49 -14.59
N ILE A 500 -11.24 -20.63 -13.90
CA ILE A 500 -9.99 -21.39 -13.74
C ILE A 500 -9.99 -22.52 -14.77
N LYS A 501 -9.15 -22.39 -15.80
CA LYS A 501 -9.06 -23.37 -16.90
C LYS A 501 -8.76 -24.77 -16.37
N GLY A 502 -9.44 -25.77 -16.94
CA GLY A 502 -9.29 -27.17 -16.53
C GLY A 502 -10.10 -27.55 -15.29
N THR A 503 -10.89 -26.64 -14.72
CA THR A 503 -11.76 -26.88 -13.56
C THR A 503 -13.18 -26.40 -13.84
N SER A 504 -14.11 -26.71 -12.94
CA SER A 504 -15.44 -26.09 -12.87
C SER A 504 -15.47 -24.78 -12.08
N LEU A 505 -14.34 -24.33 -11.55
CA LEU A 505 -14.26 -23.19 -10.64
C LEU A 505 -14.23 -21.85 -11.39
N GLY A 506 -14.86 -20.86 -10.77
CA GLY A 506 -14.79 -19.45 -11.14
C GLY A 506 -14.52 -18.58 -9.91
N LEU A 507 -13.81 -17.47 -10.12
CA LEU A 507 -13.50 -16.48 -9.11
C LEU A 507 -14.25 -15.19 -9.42
N ALA A 508 -14.93 -14.65 -8.41
CA ALA A 508 -15.58 -13.34 -8.48
C ALA A 508 -14.94 -12.41 -7.44
N MET A 509 -14.63 -11.19 -7.84
CA MET A 509 -13.94 -10.21 -7.00
C MET A 509 -14.48 -8.80 -7.24
N ALA A 510 -14.56 -8.00 -6.18
CA ALA A 510 -15.08 -6.64 -6.23
C ALA A 510 -14.42 -5.78 -5.15
N LEU A 511 -14.28 -4.48 -5.45
CA LEU A 511 -13.82 -3.46 -4.51
C LEU A 511 -14.96 -2.48 -4.22
N ASP A 512 -15.01 -1.97 -3.00
CA ASP A 512 -15.88 -0.86 -2.62
C ASP A 512 -15.36 -0.10 -1.39
N GLY A 513 -15.48 1.24 -1.40
CA GLY A 513 -15.12 2.08 -0.27
C GLY A 513 -15.75 3.48 -0.35
N ASN A 514 -16.97 3.66 0.18
CA ASN A 514 -17.64 4.95 0.17
C ASN A 514 -17.14 5.88 1.30
N GLY A 515 -16.12 6.68 0.98
CA GLY A 515 -15.53 7.62 1.95
C GLY A 515 -16.50 8.66 2.51
N ARG A 516 -17.55 9.06 1.78
CA ARG A 516 -18.57 9.98 2.33
C ARG A 516 -19.33 9.34 3.48
N TRP A 517 -19.73 8.07 3.33
CA TRP A 517 -20.46 7.38 4.39
C TRP A 517 -19.57 7.17 5.62
N CYS A 518 -18.30 6.84 5.41
CA CYS A 518 -17.34 6.70 6.49
C CYS A 518 -17.04 8.05 7.17
N TYR A 519 -16.99 9.15 6.42
CA TYR A 519 -16.86 10.48 6.99
C TYR A 519 -18.08 10.90 7.84
N LEU A 520 -19.29 10.48 7.45
CA LEU A 520 -20.50 10.78 8.21
C LEU A 520 -20.64 9.90 9.45
N ASN A 521 -20.34 8.61 9.31
CA ASN A 521 -20.34 7.62 10.38
C ASN A 521 -19.31 6.54 10.04
N PRO A 522 -18.10 6.58 10.65
CA PRO A 522 -17.00 5.69 10.27
C PRO A 522 -17.36 4.21 10.38
N LYS A 523 -18.01 3.83 11.48
CA LYS A 523 -18.43 2.46 11.72
C LYS A 523 -19.46 1.98 10.69
N LEU A 524 -20.55 2.73 10.51
CA LEU A 524 -21.60 2.34 9.56
C LEU A 524 -21.12 2.39 8.11
N GLY A 525 -20.30 3.38 7.75
CA GLY A 525 -19.70 3.48 6.43
C GLY A 525 -18.79 2.30 6.11
N ALA A 526 -17.98 1.86 7.07
CA ALA A 526 -17.14 0.68 6.93
C ALA A 526 -17.96 -0.61 6.80
N MET A 527 -19.05 -0.75 7.58
CA MET A 527 -19.98 -1.88 7.42
C MET A 527 -20.57 -1.91 6.00
N HIS A 528 -20.93 -0.74 5.46
CA HIS A 528 -21.44 -0.64 4.11
C HIS A 528 -20.41 -1.00 3.04
N ALA A 529 -19.14 -0.63 3.20
CA ALA A 529 -18.08 -0.98 2.25
C ALA A 529 -17.95 -2.51 2.10
N VAL A 530 -17.86 -3.23 3.24
CA VAL A 530 -17.83 -4.71 3.24
C VAL A 530 -19.10 -5.28 2.63
N ALA A 531 -20.27 -4.77 3.05
CA ALA A 531 -21.55 -5.27 2.56
C ALA A 531 -21.75 -5.01 1.05
N GLU A 532 -21.25 -3.91 0.51
CA GLU A 532 -21.34 -3.59 -0.92
C GLU A 532 -20.39 -4.45 -1.75
N ALA A 533 -19.14 -4.63 -1.32
CA ALA A 533 -18.20 -5.53 -1.98
C ALA A 533 -18.71 -6.99 -1.98
N ALA A 534 -19.21 -7.48 -0.84
CA ALA A 534 -19.80 -8.81 -0.75
C ALA A 534 -21.06 -8.95 -1.62
N ARG A 535 -21.92 -7.92 -1.66
CA ARG A 535 -23.12 -7.90 -2.51
C ARG A 535 -22.76 -7.95 -3.98
N LYS A 536 -21.75 -7.20 -4.43
CA LYS A 536 -21.26 -7.22 -5.81
C LYS A 536 -20.81 -8.63 -6.23
N VAL A 537 -20.02 -9.30 -5.38
CA VAL A 537 -19.60 -10.70 -5.60
C VAL A 537 -20.82 -11.64 -5.66
N ALA A 538 -21.77 -11.50 -4.74
CA ALA A 538 -22.99 -12.30 -4.71
C ALA A 538 -23.87 -12.11 -5.95
N CYS A 539 -24.04 -10.85 -6.40
CA CYS A 539 -24.81 -10.52 -7.60
C CYS A 539 -24.17 -11.06 -8.89
N ALA A 540 -22.84 -11.25 -8.91
CA ALA A 540 -22.13 -11.93 -9.99
C ALA A 540 -22.21 -13.47 -9.92
N GLY A 541 -22.89 -14.02 -8.90
CA GLY A 541 -23.07 -15.46 -8.69
C GLY A 541 -21.98 -16.12 -7.84
N GLY A 542 -21.03 -15.35 -7.27
CA GLY A 542 -20.01 -15.85 -6.37
C GLY A 542 -20.49 -15.92 -4.92
N MET A 543 -19.88 -16.79 -4.11
CA MET A 543 -20.02 -16.72 -2.65
C MET A 543 -18.89 -15.85 -2.08
N PRO A 544 -19.17 -14.76 -1.35
CA PRO A 544 -18.14 -14.05 -0.60
C PRO A 544 -17.51 -14.97 0.45
N VAL A 545 -16.18 -15.09 0.46
CA VAL A 545 -15.47 -16.06 1.31
C VAL A 545 -14.36 -15.45 2.16
N ALA A 546 -13.87 -14.28 1.79
CA ALA A 546 -12.84 -13.52 2.49
C ALA A 546 -12.81 -12.08 1.95
N ALA A 547 -12.09 -11.21 2.66
CA ALA A 547 -11.87 -9.83 2.28
C ALA A 547 -10.39 -9.44 2.46
N THR A 548 -9.98 -8.38 1.76
CA THR A 548 -8.77 -7.62 2.07
C THR A 548 -9.17 -6.15 2.19
N ASN A 549 -8.42 -5.36 2.95
CA ASN A 549 -8.72 -3.97 3.23
C ASN A 549 -7.52 -3.06 2.95
N CYS A 550 -7.77 -1.83 2.50
CA CYS A 550 -6.74 -0.83 2.27
C CYS A 550 -7.14 0.46 2.99
N LEU A 551 -6.68 0.59 4.23
CA LEU A 551 -7.12 1.65 5.13
C LEU A 551 -6.39 2.96 4.84
N ASN A 552 -7.07 3.94 4.25
CA ASN A 552 -6.52 5.26 3.95
C ASN A 552 -7.13 6.33 4.86
N PHE A 553 -6.28 6.94 5.69
CA PHE A 553 -6.67 7.91 6.71
C PHE A 553 -5.68 9.09 6.81
N GLY A 554 -6.14 10.19 7.41
CA GLY A 554 -5.31 11.35 7.74
C GLY A 554 -4.31 11.07 8.87
N ASN A 555 -3.86 12.14 9.53
CA ASN A 555 -2.82 12.06 10.57
C ASN A 555 -3.38 11.40 11.85
N PRO A 556 -2.84 10.24 12.27
CA PRO A 556 -3.33 9.48 13.43
C PRO A 556 -3.02 10.15 14.77
N GLU A 557 -2.20 11.20 14.80
CA GLU A 557 -1.92 11.99 15.99
C GLU A 557 -3.08 12.91 16.37
N LYS A 558 -3.95 13.23 15.41
CA LYS A 558 -5.18 13.98 15.66
C LYS A 558 -6.22 13.06 16.30
N PRO A 559 -6.72 13.38 17.51
CA PRO A 559 -7.61 12.46 18.24
C PRO A 559 -8.88 12.06 17.50
N HIS A 560 -9.43 12.97 16.69
CA HIS A 560 -10.64 12.71 15.92
C HIS A 560 -10.40 11.81 14.70
N ILE A 561 -9.23 11.87 14.06
CA ILE A 561 -8.84 10.95 12.98
C ILE A 561 -8.60 9.56 13.54
N MET A 562 -7.92 9.44 14.69
CA MET A 562 -7.73 8.14 15.31
C MET A 562 -9.04 7.50 15.77
N TRP A 563 -9.99 8.30 16.23
CA TRP A 563 -11.35 7.83 16.49
C TRP A 563 -12.02 7.28 15.22
N GLN A 564 -11.95 8.02 14.10
CA GLN A 564 -12.49 7.56 12.81
C GLN A 564 -11.87 6.23 12.36
N PHE A 565 -10.54 6.08 12.52
CA PHE A 565 -9.83 4.84 12.23
C PHE A 565 -10.33 3.69 13.10
N SER A 566 -10.38 3.90 14.43
CA SER A 566 -10.81 2.88 15.38
C SER A 566 -12.25 2.41 15.11
N GLU A 567 -13.18 3.34 14.89
CA GLU A 567 -14.58 3.02 14.60
C GLU A 567 -14.76 2.33 13.24
N THR A 568 -13.97 2.71 12.24
CA THR A 568 -13.93 2.02 10.95
C THR A 568 -13.51 0.56 11.12
N ILE A 569 -12.47 0.28 11.91
CA ILE A 569 -12.06 -1.10 12.22
C ILE A 569 -13.19 -1.89 12.88
N ASP A 570 -13.93 -1.30 13.83
CA ASP A 570 -15.07 -1.97 14.46
C ASP A 570 -16.21 -2.23 13.46
N GLY A 571 -16.41 -1.33 12.50
CA GLY A 571 -17.38 -1.52 11.42
C GLY A 571 -16.98 -2.63 10.45
N LEU A 572 -15.70 -2.68 10.05
CA LEU A 572 -15.15 -3.78 9.24
C LEU A 572 -15.30 -5.11 9.96
N ALA A 573 -14.90 -5.18 11.23
CA ALA A 573 -14.99 -6.40 12.03
C ALA A 573 -16.43 -6.92 12.12
N ALA A 574 -17.38 -6.06 12.49
CA ALA A 574 -18.78 -6.44 12.62
C ALA A 574 -19.39 -6.94 11.30
N ALA A 575 -19.09 -6.29 10.18
CA ALA A 575 -19.62 -6.71 8.88
C ALA A 575 -18.97 -8.00 8.38
N CYS A 576 -17.64 -8.14 8.54
CA CYS A 576 -16.92 -9.35 8.15
C CYS A 576 -17.35 -10.57 8.98
N GLU A 577 -17.59 -10.41 10.28
CA GLU A 577 -18.14 -11.46 11.14
C GLU A 577 -19.54 -11.87 10.70
N ALA A 578 -20.42 -10.89 10.45
CA ALA A 578 -21.80 -11.15 10.04
C ALA A 578 -21.90 -11.85 8.68
N LEU A 579 -20.95 -11.59 7.76
CA LEU A 579 -20.94 -12.16 6.41
C LEU A 579 -20.02 -13.38 6.28
N GLY A 580 -19.27 -13.75 7.32
CA GLY A 580 -18.31 -14.86 7.26
C GLY A 580 -17.15 -14.61 6.31
N THR A 581 -16.74 -13.35 6.13
CA THR A 581 -15.67 -12.93 5.21
C THR A 581 -14.47 -12.42 6.00
N PRO A 582 -13.61 -13.30 6.56
CA PRO A 582 -12.46 -12.85 7.34
C PRO A 582 -11.49 -12.03 6.48
N ILE A 583 -10.77 -11.13 7.12
CA ILE A 583 -9.71 -10.34 6.52
C ILE A 583 -8.43 -11.18 6.50
N THR A 584 -7.93 -11.49 5.31
CA THR A 584 -6.75 -12.35 5.11
C THR A 584 -5.44 -11.57 5.06
N GLY A 585 -5.52 -10.25 4.87
CA GLY A 585 -4.40 -9.33 4.76
C GLY A 585 -4.90 -7.96 4.33
N GLY A 586 -4.03 -6.98 4.26
CA GLY A 586 -4.38 -5.63 3.85
C GLY A 586 -3.22 -4.66 4.01
N ASN A 587 -3.52 -3.39 3.84
CA ASN A 587 -2.57 -2.29 3.92
C ASN A 587 -3.16 -1.13 4.74
N VAL A 588 -2.28 -0.30 5.33
CA VAL A 588 -2.66 0.91 6.05
C VAL A 588 -1.81 2.08 5.57
N SER A 589 -2.46 3.10 5.02
CA SER A 589 -1.88 4.39 4.71
C SER A 589 -2.45 5.44 5.65
N LEU A 590 -1.60 5.97 6.52
CA LEU A 590 -1.91 7.09 7.42
C LEU A 590 -1.27 8.38 6.89
N TYR A 591 -1.53 9.51 7.54
CA TYR A 591 -0.96 10.82 7.17
C TYR A 591 -1.40 11.36 5.79
N ASN A 592 -2.50 10.84 5.22
CA ASN A 592 -3.10 11.37 3.98
C ASN A 592 -3.81 12.70 4.25
N GLU A 593 -3.03 13.78 4.42
CA GLU A 593 -3.51 15.13 4.68
C GLU A 593 -2.79 16.19 3.84
N THR A 594 -3.50 17.25 3.49
CA THR A 594 -2.93 18.42 2.81
C THR A 594 -3.31 19.65 3.61
N LEU A 595 -2.31 20.47 3.99
CA LEU A 595 -2.54 21.72 4.71
C LEU A 595 -3.38 21.55 5.99
N GLY A 596 -3.22 20.42 6.68
CA GLY A 596 -3.91 20.09 7.93
C GLY A 596 -5.34 19.55 7.77
N GLU A 597 -5.84 19.39 6.54
CA GLU A 597 -7.11 18.71 6.26
C GLU A 597 -6.87 17.29 5.77
N GLY A 598 -7.44 16.32 6.48
CA GLY A 598 -7.39 14.92 6.11
C GLY A 598 -8.42 14.55 5.05
N ILE A 599 -8.09 13.53 4.26
CA ILE A 599 -9.06 12.85 3.41
C ILE A 599 -10.23 12.30 4.23
N PHE A 600 -11.32 11.96 3.55
CA PHE A 600 -12.35 11.14 4.18
C PHE A 600 -11.81 9.74 4.53
N PRO A 601 -12.21 9.17 5.67
CA PRO A 601 -11.93 7.77 6.00
C PRO A 601 -12.27 6.85 4.83
N THR A 602 -11.30 6.10 4.32
CA THR A 602 -11.51 5.24 3.14
C THR A 602 -10.92 3.85 3.42
N PRO A 603 -11.73 2.93 3.98
CA PRO A 603 -11.28 1.58 4.31
C PRO A 603 -11.11 0.63 3.12
#